data_AF-A0A522FVX3-F1
#
_entry.id   AF-A0A522FVX3-F1
#
_cell.length_a   1.000
_cell.length_b   1.000
_cell.length_c   1.000
_cell.angle_alpha   90.00
_cell.angle_beta   90.00
_cell.angle_gamma   90.00
#
_symmetry.space_group_name_H-M   'P 1'
#
loop_
_entity.id
_entity.type
_entity.pdbx_description
1 polymer ?
#
loop_
_entity_poly.entity_id
_entity_poly.type
_entity_poly.pdbx_seq_one_letter_code
_entity_poly.pdbx_strand_id
1 'polypeptide(L)'
;MKYIILLLSIAAATILISCSEDVQGPNKDTHSIIFDVTPDTVNILAGEATVLKAFINDTVLSVISDKPLYDKTVIWQIIMGGGTLSTVSGDSVVYQSITNLPQQKITAIIKAFPRIDVRHQRYVVINIQQDAPTIDTGICFRRDILPIFNSNCAISGCHNKGTSKEGYILDSYQNIMRKGIKPGNPNSSKIYKMITNQSNEEDDRMPPPPKKRLTSEQISLIARWIAEGAMDKDCSDTPIGGCDTTTVTYSKTIVPVLELNCLGCHTSVQPQGNVTLEGYSNVKKYIDNGKFLGAIQHKKGYVPMPDNNMRLSDCNLRQLEIWVQNGAPNN
;
A
#
# COMPACT_ATOMS: atom_id res chain seq x y z
N MET A 1 5.22 40.06 10.20
CA MET A 1 4.34 39.05 10.84
C MET A 1 3.00 39.03 10.12
N LYS A 2 2.44 37.82 9.99
CA LYS A 2 1.08 37.44 9.61
C LYS A 2 0.67 37.49 8.13
N TYR A 3 0.58 36.25 7.62
CA TYR A 3 -0.19 35.71 6.52
C TYR A 3 -1.66 36.14 6.51
N ILE A 4 -2.23 36.28 5.31
CA ILE A 4 -3.61 35.93 4.99
C ILE A 4 -3.60 35.15 3.68
N ILE A 5 -4.05 33.90 3.75
CA ILE A 5 -4.39 33.04 2.61
C ILE A 5 -5.84 33.35 2.26
N LEU A 6 -6.13 33.66 0.99
CA LEU A 6 -7.50 33.57 0.45
C LEU A 6 -7.47 32.99 -0.97
N LEU A 7 -8.36 32.03 -1.16
CA LEU A 7 -8.55 31.18 -2.33
C LEU A 7 -8.75 31.99 -3.63
N LEU A 8 -7.97 31.67 -4.66
CA LEU A 8 -8.30 32.06 -6.04
C LEU A 8 -8.82 30.83 -6.80
N SER A 9 -10.11 30.89 -7.12
CA SER A 9 -10.68 30.23 -8.30
C SER A 9 -9.99 30.82 -9.54
N ILE A 10 -9.06 30.09 -10.14
CA ILE A 10 -8.45 30.50 -11.41
C ILE A 10 -9.37 30.03 -12.52
N ALA A 11 -10.26 30.93 -12.96
CA ALA A 11 -10.89 30.82 -14.27
C ALA A 11 -9.78 30.78 -15.32
N ALA A 12 -9.89 29.87 -16.29
CA ALA A 12 -8.96 29.73 -17.40
C ALA A 12 -8.72 31.10 -18.07
N ALA A 13 -7.54 31.67 -17.84
CA ALA A 13 -7.11 32.87 -18.51
C ALA A 13 -6.53 32.48 -19.87
N THR A 14 -7.38 32.52 -20.91
CA THR A 14 -6.93 32.47 -22.30
C THR A 14 -6.01 33.67 -22.55
N ILE A 15 -4.72 33.43 -22.71
CA ILE A 15 -3.75 34.47 -23.05
C ILE A 15 -3.88 34.72 -24.57
N LEU A 16 -4.54 35.81 -24.96
CA LEU A 16 -4.51 36.36 -26.31
C LEU A 16 -3.21 37.14 -26.49
N ILE A 17 -2.32 36.66 -27.38
CA ILE A 17 -1.13 37.41 -27.80
C ILE A 17 -1.26 37.70 -29.29
N SER A 18 -1.17 38.99 -29.64
CA SER A 18 -1.05 39.48 -31.01
C SER A 18 0.41 39.50 -31.43
N CYS A 19 0.80 38.72 -32.42
CA CYS A 19 2.07 38.89 -33.13
C CYS A 19 1.83 39.82 -34.33
N SER A 20 2.52 40.96 -34.32
CA SER A 20 2.64 41.86 -35.48
C SER A 20 3.89 41.46 -36.25
N GLU A 21 3.75 40.88 -37.44
CA GLU A 21 4.86 40.85 -38.38
C GLU A 21 4.90 42.20 -39.09
N ASP A 22 6.02 42.92 -38.94
CA ASP A 22 6.24 44.19 -39.65
C ASP A 22 6.64 43.88 -41.09
N VAL A 23 5.68 43.42 -41.89
CA VAL A 23 5.85 43.38 -43.34
C VAL A 23 5.81 44.83 -43.80
N GLN A 24 6.94 45.37 -44.27
CA GLN A 24 6.99 46.75 -44.76
C GLN A 24 5.94 46.96 -45.87
N GLY A 25 4.80 47.52 -45.49
CA GLY A 25 3.62 47.68 -46.32
C GLY A 25 2.46 48.29 -45.52
N PRO A 26 1.46 48.88 -46.19
CA PRO A 26 0.38 49.64 -45.54
C PRO A 26 -0.60 48.80 -44.69
N ASN A 27 -0.47 47.46 -44.70
CA ASN A 27 -1.31 46.55 -43.93
C ASN A 27 -0.50 45.91 -42.80
N LYS A 28 -0.81 46.30 -41.56
CA LYS A 28 -0.31 45.62 -40.35
C LYS A 28 -1.25 44.47 -40.04
N ASP A 29 -0.83 43.26 -40.37
CA ASP A 29 -1.60 42.06 -40.08
C ASP A 29 -1.34 41.65 -38.61
N THR A 30 -2.41 41.58 -37.81
CA THR A 30 -2.32 41.11 -36.42
C THR A 30 -2.71 39.64 -36.37
N HIS A 31 -1.74 38.78 -36.06
CA HIS A 31 -1.96 37.35 -35.90
C HIS A 31 -2.22 37.04 -34.44
N SER A 32 -3.31 36.34 -34.11
CA SER A 32 -3.58 35.89 -32.75
C SER A 32 -3.56 34.36 -32.71
N ILE A 33 -2.57 33.81 -31.99
CA ILE A 33 -2.45 32.37 -31.76
C ILE A 33 -2.97 32.05 -30.37
N ILE A 34 -3.95 31.14 -30.30
CA ILE A 34 -4.43 30.56 -29.05
C ILE A 34 -3.87 29.15 -28.94
N PHE A 35 -3.07 28.93 -27.90
CA PHE A 35 -2.48 27.63 -27.57
C PHE A 35 -2.98 27.16 -26.20
N ASP A 36 -3.79 26.11 -26.19
CA ASP A 36 -4.36 25.53 -24.98
C ASP A 36 -4.18 24.02 -24.93
N VAL A 37 -4.14 23.48 -23.71
CA VAL A 37 -4.07 22.04 -23.46
C VAL A 37 -5.22 21.66 -22.55
N THR A 38 -5.95 20.61 -22.91
CA THR A 38 -7.03 20.07 -22.09
C THR A 38 -6.81 18.58 -21.85
N PRO A 39 -7.02 18.12 -20.61
CA PRO A 39 -7.14 18.92 -19.37
C PRO A 39 -5.82 19.61 -18.98
N ASP A 40 -5.91 20.70 -18.20
CA ASP A 40 -4.78 21.43 -17.60
C ASP A 40 -4.37 20.84 -16.23
N THR A 41 -5.31 20.21 -15.53
CA THR A 41 -5.07 19.39 -14.33
C THR A 41 -5.81 18.06 -14.42
N VAL A 42 -5.14 16.96 -14.07
CA VAL A 42 -5.72 15.62 -14.02
C VAL A 42 -5.40 14.95 -12.70
N ASN A 43 -6.36 14.22 -12.14
CA ASN A 43 -6.11 13.27 -11.06
C ASN A 43 -6.28 11.86 -11.63
N ILE A 44 -5.27 10.99 -11.48
CA ILE A 44 -5.30 9.60 -11.96
C ILE A 44 -4.71 8.67 -10.89
N LEU A 45 -5.05 7.38 -10.99
CA LEU A 45 -4.49 6.36 -10.12
C LEU A 45 -3.14 5.85 -10.62
N ALA A 46 -2.36 5.25 -9.72
CA ALA A 46 -1.13 4.56 -10.06
C ALA A 46 -1.42 3.43 -11.07
N GLY A 47 -0.71 3.40 -12.19
CA GLY A 47 -0.95 2.46 -13.29
C GLY A 47 -2.05 2.87 -14.28
N GLU A 48 -2.76 3.98 -14.07
CA GLU A 48 -3.70 4.51 -15.07
C GLU A 48 -3.06 5.41 -16.13
N ALA A 49 -3.78 5.56 -17.23
CA ALA A 49 -3.41 6.44 -18.34
C ALA A 49 -4.47 7.51 -18.59
N THR A 50 -4.03 8.66 -19.10
CA THR A 50 -4.93 9.72 -19.57
C THR A 50 -4.46 10.29 -20.90
N VAL A 51 -5.41 10.71 -21.73
CA VAL A 51 -5.15 11.36 -23.02
C VAL A 51 -5.16 12.86 -22.83
N LEU A 52 -4.06 13.51 -23.20
CA LEU A 52 -3.94 14.97 -23.23
C LEU A 52 -4.05 15.45 -24.67
N LYS A 53 -4.77 16.55 -24.88
CA LYS A 53 -4.96 17.16 -26.20
C LYS A 53 -4.53 18.62 -26.18
N ALA A 54 -3.74 19.01 -27.17
CA ALA A 54 -3.36 20.38 -27.41
C ALA A 54 -4.15 20.94 -28.60
N PHE A 55 -4.62 22.18 -28.48
CA PHE A 55 -5.35 22.88 -29.51
C PHE A 55 -4.58 24.14 -29.88
N ILE A 56 -4.35 24.31 -31.19
CA ILE A 56 -3.78 25.52 -31.75
C ILE A 56 -4.83 26.15 -32.66
N ASN A 57 -5.48 27.20 -32.18
CA ASN A 57 -6.34 28.03 -33.02
C ASN A 57 -5.55 29.25 -33.49
N ASP A 58 -5.61 29.52 -34.78
CA ASP A 58 -4.98 30.68 -35.40
C ASP A 58 -6.08 31.44 -36.14
N THR A 59 -6.33 32.67 -35.71
CA THR A 59 -7.22 33.59 -36.43
C THR A 59 -6.35 34.55 -37.21
N VAL A 60 -6.23 34.27 -38.51
CA VAL A 60 -5.57 35.14 -39.47
C VAL A 60 -6.53 36.28 -39.80
N LEU A 61 -6.21 37.52 -39.42
CA LEU A 61 -6.98 38.70 -39.84
C LEU A 61 -6.66 39.14 -41.28
N SER A 62 -5.63 38.55 -41.93
CA SER A 62 -5.30 38.76 -43.35
C SER A 62 -4.28 37.73 -43.86
N VAL A 63 -4.54 37.15 -45.03
CA VAL A 63 -3.74 36.06 -45.62
C VAL A 63 -2.56 36.63 -46.40
N ILE A 64 -1.32 36.27 -46.01
CA ILE A 64 -0.15 36.44 -46.88
C ILE A 64 0.16 35.08 -47.52
N SER A 65 0.06 35.03 -48.86
CA SER A 65 0.71 34.04 -49.73
C SER A 65 0.41 32.54 -49.45
N ASP A 66 -0.85 32.15 -49.25
CA ASP A 66 -1.33 30.75 -49.34
C ASP A 66 -0.53 29.68 -48.55
N LYS A 67 0.28 30.08 -47.57
CA LYS A 67 1.09 29.16 -46.75
C LYS A 67 0.85 29.45 -45.28
N PRO A 68 0.43 28.46 -44.48
CA PRO A 68 0.37 28.64 -43.03
C PRO A 68 1.80 28.90 -42.51
N LEU A 69 2.02 30.06 -41.90
CA LEU A 69 3.30 30.48 -41.32
C LEU A 69 3.72 29.68 -40.08
N TYR A 70 2.94 28.65 -39.70
CA TYR A 70 3.07 27.97 -38.43
C TYR A 70 3.04 26.44 -38.54
N ASP A 71 4.05 25.78 -37.99
CA ASP A 71 4.03 24.33 -37.78
C ASP A 71 3.17 24.01 -36.56
N LYS A 72 1.97 23.48 -36.79
CA LYS A 72 1.02 23.09 -35.74
C LYS A 72 1.45 21.86 -34.94
N THR A 73 2.63 21.30 -35.23
CA THR A 73 3.17 20.18 -34.47
C THR A 73 3.50 20.61 -33.04
N VAL A 74 2.87 19.95 -32.08
CA VAL A 74 3.15 20.11 -30.64
C VAL A 74 4.17 19.07 -30.21
N ILE A 75 5.11 19.48 -29.36
CA ILE A 75 6.08 18.61 -28.70
C ILE A 75 5.70 18.48 -27.21
N TRP A 76 5.81 17.26 -26.70
CA TRP A 76 5.49 16.91 -25.31
C TRP A 76 6.73 16.45 -24.55
N GLN A 77 6.86 16.89 -23.30
CA GLN A 77 7.98 16.54 -22.45
C GLN A 77 7.55 16.36 -20.99
N ILE A 78 7.95 15.26 -20.35
CA ILE A 78 7.85 15.12 -18.89
C ILE A 78 8.96 15.95 -18.26
N ILE A 79 8.59 16.89 -17.40
CA ILE A 79 9.54 17.74 -16.67
C ILE A 79 9.92 17.09 -15.33
N MET A 80 8.96 16.47 -14.65
CA MET A 80 9.16 15.77 -13.38
C MET A 80 8.02 14.80 -13.05
N GLY A 81 8.19 13.99 -12.01
CA GLY A 81 7.16 13.11 -11.44
C GLY A 81 7.05 11.71 -12.04
N GLY A 82 7.95 11.35 -12.96
CA GLY A 82 8.00 10.02 -13.59
C GLY A 82 6.85 9.75 -14.58
N GLY A 83 6.75 8.50 -15.03
CA GLY A 83 5.77 8.04 -16.01
C GLY A 83 6.34 7.92 -17.42
N THR A 84 5.49 7.60 -18.39
CA THR A 84 5.88 7.52 -19.81
C THR A 84 4.86 8.21 -20.71
N LEU A 85 5.31 8.66 -21.88
CA LEU A 85 4.47 9.21 -22.93
C LEU A 85 4.41 8.23 -24.10
N SER A 86 3.24 8.04 -24.70
CA SER A 86 3.07 7.18 -25.89
C SER A 86 3.82 7.70 -27.12
N THR A 87 3.88 9.03 -27.27
CA THR A 87 4.58 9.77 -28.33
C THR A 87 5.17 11.05 -27.75
N VAL A 88 6.12 11.69 -28.43
CA VAL A 88 6.68 12.99 -28.01
C VAL A 88 6.30 14.14 -28.94
N SER A 89 5.54 13.86 -30.00
CA SER A 89 5.07 14.84 -30.98
C SER A 89 3.67 14.51 -31.49
N GLY A 90 2.88 15.54 -31.78
CA GLY A 90 1.50 15.44 -32.26
C GLY A 90 0.52 16.25 -31.41
N ASP A 91 -0.70 16.42 -31.89
CA ASP A 91 -1.75 17.18 -31.19
C ASP A 91 -2.28 16.48 -29.91
N SER A 92 -1.96 15.19 -29.75
CA SER A 92 -2.41 14.37 -28.62
C SER A 92 -1.27 13.49 -28.09
N VAL A 93 -1.26 13.24 -26.79
CA VAL A 93 -0.34 12.28 -26.14
C VAL A 93 -1.06 11.49 -25.06
N VAL A 94 -0.68 10.23 -24.87
CA VAL A 94 -1.11 9.43 -23.71
C VAL A 94 -0.02 9.49 -22.66
N TYR A 95 -0.36 9.98 -21.46
CA TYR A 95 0.50 9.85 -20.28
C TYR A 95 0.10 8.60 -19.50
N GLN A 96 1.07 7.72 -19.24
CA GLN A 96 0.91 6.54 -18.41
C GLN A 96 1.66 6.75 -17.09
N SER A 97 0.93 6.68 -15.97
CA SER A 97 1.51 6.85 -14.64
C SER A 97 2.39 5.65 -14.24
N ILE A 98 3.29 5.87 -13.29
CA ILE A 98 4.09 4.81 -12.68
C ILE A 98 3.24 3.92 -11.76
N THR A 99 3.57 2.63 -11.71
CA THR A 99 2.80 1.60 -10.99
C THR A 99 3.25 1.40 -9.53
N ASN A 100 4.51 1.69 -9.21
CA ASN A 100 5.10 1.44 -7.88
C ASN A 100 5.43 2.75 -7.16
N LEU A 101 4.40 3.41 -6.65
CA LEU A 101 4.57 4.62 -5.85
C LEU A 101 4.91 4.29 -4.38
N PRO A 102 5.85 4.99 -3.73
CA PRO A 102 5.88 5.06 -2.27
C PRO A 102 4.56 5.70 -1.78
N GLN A 103 4.11 5.42 -0.55
CA GLN A 103 2.79 5.78 0.02
C GLN A 103 2.46 7.30 0.12
N GLN A 104 2.74 8.09 -0.90
CA GLN A 104 2.54 9.53 -0.98
C GLN A 104 1.97 9.91 -2.34
N LYS A 105 1.14 10.96 -2.37
CA LYS A 105 0.69 11.58 -3.61
C LYS A 105 1.90 12.16 -4.35
N ILE A 106 2.06 11.84 -5.63
CA ILE A 106 3.12 12.39 -6.48
C ILE A 106 2.50 13.32 -7.52
N THR A 107 3.19 14.40 -7.86
CA THR A 107 2.81 15.28 -8.97
C THR A 107 3.78 15.11 -10.13
N ALA A 108 3.24 14.81 -11.32
CA ALA A 108 3.95 14.91 -12.58
C ALA A 108 3.58 16.19 -13.31
N ILE A 109 4.57 16.82 -13.94
CA ILE A 109 4.39 18.04 -14.72
C ILE A 109 4.79 17.73 -16.16
N ILE A 110 3.85 17.90 -17.08
CA ILE A 110 4.07 17.69 -18.50
C ILE A 110 4.01 19.05 -19.19
N LYS A 111 5.03 19.33 -19.99
CA LYS A 111 5.11 20.54 -20.80
C LYS A 111 4.71 20.22 -22.23
N ALA A 112 3.81 21.04 -22.79
CA ALA A 112 3.49 21.08 -24.21
C ALA A 112 3.97 22.40 -24.80
N PHE A 113 4.62 22.35 -25.96
CA PHE A 113 5.05 23.53 -26.69
C PHE A 113 5.04 23.30 -28.21
N PRO A 114 4.70 24.32 -29.01
CA PRO A 114 4.81 24.27 -30.46
C PRO A 114 6.27 24.10 -30.92
N ARG A 115 6.49 23.31 -31.97
CA ARG A 115 7.84 22.95 -32.46
C ARG A 115 8.73 24.15 -32.81
N ILE A 116 8.14 25.20 -33.38
CA ILE A 116 8.88 26.39 -33.86
C ILE A 116 8.83 27.55 -32.83
N ASP A 117 7.96 27.48 -31.82
CA ASP A 117 7.79 28.58 -30.85
C ASP A 117 7.73 28.09 -29.40
N VAL A 118 8.91 28.04 -28.77
CA VAL A 118 9.07 27.61 -27.38
C VAL A 118 8.60 28.66 -26.35
N ARG A 119 8.26 29.89 -26.79
CA ARG A 119 7.74 30.94 -25.88
C ARG A 119 6.30 30.65 -25.46
N HIS A 120 5.55 29.93 -26.29
CA HIS A 120 4.18 29.53 -26.03
C HIS A 120 4.13 28.12 -25.46
N GLN A 121 4.37 27.99 -24.15
CA GLN A 121 4.31 26.72 -23.45
C GLN A 121 3.11 26.64 -22.51
N ARG A 122 2.55 25.44 -22.38
CA ARG A 122 1.53 25.09 -21.39
C ARG A 122 2.01 23.93 -20.55
N TYR A 123 1.60 23.92 -19.29
CA TYR A 123 1.89 22.84 -18.36
C TYR A 123 0.61 22.14 -17.98
N VAL A 124 0.65 20.82 -18.01
CA VAL A 124 -0.39 19.95 -17.46
C VAL A 124 0.12 19.40 -16.15
N VAL A 125 -0.67 19.58 -15.10
CA VAL A 125 -0.39 19.04 -13.76
C VAL A 125 -1.14 17.73 -13.60
N ILE A 126 -0.40 16.64 -13.39
CA ILE A 126 -0.99 15.32 -13.13
C ILE A 126 -0.73 14.96 -11.68
N ASN A 127 -1.79 14.89 -10.89
CA ASN A 127 -1.75 14.38 -9.54
C ASN A 127 -1.97 12.87 -9.60
N ILE A 128 -0.94 12.11 -9.22
CA ILE A 128 -0.98 10.66 -9.18
C ILE A 128 -1.23 10.25 -7.74
N GLN A 129 -2.31 9.52 -7.54
CA GLN A 129 -2.64 8.94 -6.25
C GLN A 129 -2.41 7.43 -6.34
N GLN A 130 -1.72 6.87 -5.36
CA GLN A 130 -1.91 5.45 -5.11
C GLN A 130 -3.31 5.30 -4.51
N ASP A 131 -4.13 4.39 -5.05
CA ASP A 131 -5.28 3.95 -4.29
C ASP A 131 -4.78 3.53 -2.91
N ALA A 132 -5.39 4.07 -1.85
CA ALA A 132 -5.28 3.42 -0.55
C ALA A 132 -5.66 1.95 -0.79
N PRO A 133 -4.90 0.96 -0.31
CA PRO A 133 -5.18 -0.44 -0.60
C PRO A 133 -6.66 -0.75 -0.27
N THR A 134 -7.48 -0.91 -1.30
CA THR A 134 -8.93 -1.10 -1.18
C THR A 134 -9.23 -2.56 -0.92
N ILE A 135 -9.18 -2.96 0.35
CA ILE A 135 -10.26 -3.55 1.16
C ILE A 135 -9.75 -3.42 2.61
N ASP A 136 -10.09 -2.33 3.30
CA ASP A 136 -10.00 -2.31 4.76
C ASP A 136 -11.37 -2.70 5.31
N THR A 137 -11.55 -3.99 5.64
CA THR A 137 -12.70 -4.42 6.45
C THR A 137 -12.54 -4.01 7.92
N GLY A 138 -11.63 -3.10 8.25
CA GLY A 138 -11.15 -2.83 9.60
C GLY A 138 -10.24 -3.94 10.10
N ILE A 139 -9.45 -3.63 11.13
CA ILE A 139 -8.72 -4.66 11.87
C ILE A 139 -9.69 -5.50 12.68
N CYS A 140 -9.63 -6.81 12.48
CA CYS A 140 -10.49 -7.78 13.11
C CYS A 140 -9.71 -8.50 14.19
N PHE A 141 -10.16 -8.37 15.44
CA PHE A 141 -9.35 -8.78 16.59
C PHE A 141 -8.99 -10.27 16.52
N ARG A 142 -9.98 -11.14 16.30
CA ARG A 142 -9.80 -12.59 16.29
C ARG A 142 -8.86 -13.07 15.17
N ARG A 143 -8.90 -12.42 14.02
CA ARG A 143 -8.16 -12.80 12.81
C ARG A 143 -6.74 -12.22 12.77
N ASP A 144 -6.60 -10.95 13.13
CA ASP A 144 -5.38 -10.18 12.86
C ASP A 144 -4.54 -9.93 14.11
N ILE A 145 -5.17 -9.83 15.29
CA ILE A 145 -4.51 -9.39 16.53
C ILE A 145 -4.30 -10.55 17.49
N LEU A 146 -5.34 -11.34 17.75
CA LEU A 146 -5.31 -12.46 18.67
C LEU A 146 -4.21 -13.48 18.32
N PRO A 147 -3.95 -13.84 17.04
CA PRO A 147 -2.85 -14.73 16.72
C PRO A 147 -1.47 -14.17 17.11
N ILE A 148 -1.25 -12.85 17.00
CA ILE A 148 0.01 -12.23 17.42
C ILE A 148 0.22 -12.42 18.93
N PHE A 149 -0.81 -12.13 19.73
CA PHE A 149 -0.75 -12.30 21.18
C PHE A 149 -0.59 -13.76 21.58
N ASN A 150 -1.31 -14.67 20.94
CA ASN A 150 -1.26 -16.09 21.29
C ASN A 150 0.07 -16.73 20.91
N SER A 151 0.60 -16.41 19.72
CA SER A 151 1.88 -16.92 19.25
C SER A 151 3.07 -16.36 20.05
N ASN A 152 3.03 -15.10 20.46
CA ASN A 152 4.22 -14.42 21.00
C ASN A 152 4.17 -14.15 22.51
N CYS A 153 2.97 -14.13 23.12
CA CYS A 153 2.79 -13.63 24.50
C CYS A 153 2.08 -14.65 25.40
N ALA A 154 0.96 -15.22 24.94
CA ALA A 154 0.11 -16.14 25.70
C ALA A 154 0.62 -17.59 25.70
N ILE A 155 1.93 -17.75 25.87
CA ILE A 155 2.63 -19.03 25.87
C ILE A 155 2.97 -19.47 27.30
N SER A 156 3.14 -20.79 27.47
CA SER A 156 3.51 -21.38 28.76
C SER A 156 4.80 -20.75 29.31
N GLY A 157 4.80 -20.40 30.60
CA GLY A 157 5.91 -19.69 31.23
C GLY A 157 5.88 -18.16 31.04
N CYS A 158 4.91 -17.62 30.30
CA CYS A 158 4.78 -16.18 30.03
C CYS A 158 3.39 -15.67 30.46
N HIS A 159 2.60 -15.12 29.53
CA HIS A 159 1.35 -14.42 29.83
C HIS A 159 0.10 -15.22 29.44
N ASN A 160 0.11 -16.53 29.69
CA ASN A 160 -1.07 -17.39 29.51
C ASN A 160 -1.87 -17.53 30.81
N LYS A 161 -3.03 -18.20 30.76
CA LYS A 161 -3.89 -18.43 31.94
C LYS A 161 -3.19 -19.21 33.07
N GLY A 162 -2.26 -20.11 32.73
CA GLY A 162 -1.57 -20.96 33.71
C GLY A 162 -0.43 -20.27 34.46
N THR A 163 0.34 -19.42 33.79
CA THR A 163 1.51 -18.73 34.37
C THR A 163 1.21 -17.30 34.76
N SER A 164 0.48 -16.56 33.91
CA SER A 164 0.07 -15.18 34.14
C SER A 164 1.19 -14.26 34.67
N LYS A 165 2.38 -14.28 34.05
CA LYS A 165 3.54 -13.48 34.50
C LYS A 165 3.16 -12.01 34.67
N GLU A 166 3.51 -11.42 35.82
CA GLU A 166 3.13 -10.06 36.25
C GLU A 166 1.61 -9.78 36.25
N GLY A 167 0.80 -10.83 36.36
CA GLY A 167 -0.66 -10.73 36.37
C GLY A 167 -1.30 -10.50 34.99
N TYR A 168 -0.54 -10.64 33.90
CA TYR A 168 -1.07 -10.55 32.54
C TYR A 168 -1.48 -11.91 32.02
N ILE A 169 -2.72 -12.00 31.54
CA ILE A 169 -3.21 -13.09 30.72
C ILE A 169 -3.55 -12.45 29.38
N LEU A 170 -3.00 -12.96 28.28
CA LEU A 170 -3.08 -12.32 26.96
C LEU A 170 -3.66 -13.28 25.89
N ASP A 171 -4.56 -14.18 26.30
CA ASP A 171 -5.07 -15.29 25.48
C ASP A 171 -6.43 -15.04 24.79
N SER A 172 -7.05 -13.90 25.06
CA SER A 172 -8.40 -13.55 24.61
C SER A 172 -8.61 -12.04 24.68
N TYR A 173 -9.60 -11.54 23.94
CA TYR A 173 -9.94 -10.12 23.93
C TYR A 173 -10.15 -9.57 25.35
N GLN A 174 -10.99 -10.25 26.14
CA GLN A 174 -11.35 -9.83 27.49
C GLN A 174 -10.11 -9.76 28.39
N ASN A 175 -9.20 -10.73 28.26
CA ASN A 175 -7.98 -10.78 29.07
C ASN A 175 -6.94 -9.73 28.63
N ILE A 176 -6.78 -9.52 27.32
CA ILE A 176 -5.87 -8.51 26.77
C ILE A 176 -6.32 -7.10 27.15
N MET A 177 -7.63 -6.82 27.04
CA MET A 177 -8.19 -5.51 27.38
C MET A 177 -8.25 -5.22 28.87
N ARG A 178 -8.14 -6.25 29.74
CA ARG A 178 -8.18 -6.10 31.20
C ARG A 178 -7.11 -5.15 31.74
N LYS A 179 -5.91 -5.16 31.15
CA LYS A 179 -4.78 -4.35 31.62
C LYS A 179 -3.76 -4.12 30.51
N GLY A 180 -3.26 -2.89 30.43
CA GLY A 180 -2.08 -2.55 29.62
C GLY A 180 -2.39 -2.09 28.18
N ILE A 181 -3.66 -2.08 27.77
CA ILE A 181 -4.15 -1.41 26.55
C ILE A 181 -4.96 -0.17 26.95
N LYS A 182 -4.74 0.94 26.22
CA LYS A 182 -5.57 2.15 26.27
C LYS A 182 -6.13 2.40 24.86
N PRO A 183 -7.43 2.11 24.62
CA PRO A 183 -8.10 2.40 23.37
C PRO A 183 -7.82 3.82 22.86
N GLY A 184 -7.56 3.95 21.57
CA GLY A 184 -7.25 5.21 20.89
C GLY A 184 -5.83 5.72 21.11
N ASN A 185 -5.02 5.11 21.99
CA ASN A 185 -3.69 5.64 22.32
C ASN A 185 -2.63 4.53 22.51
N PRO A 186 -1.97 4.10 21.42
CA PRO A 186 -0.89 3.12 21.46
C PRO A 186 0.25 3.57 22.39
N ASN A 187 0.65 4.84 22.32
CA ASN A 187 1.75 5.39 23.13
C ASN A 187 1.44 5.46 24.63
N SER A 188 0.18 5.30 25.03
CA SER A 188 -0.21 5.22 26.44
C SER A 188 -0.56 3.80 26.88
N SER A 189 -0.46 2.82 25.99
CA SER A 189 -0.70 1.41 26.24
C SER A 189 0.58 0.72 26.69
N LYS A 190 0.65 0.27 27.96
CA LYS A 190 1.85 -0.38 28.52
C LYS A 190 2.33 -1.55 27.66
N ILE A 191 1.42 -2.41 27.20
CA ILE A 191 1.78 -3.56 26.34
C ILE A 191 2.50 -3.09 25.07
N TYR A 192 1.98 -2.05 24.41
CA TYR A 192 2.60 -1.49 23.20
C TYR A 192 4.01 -0.96 23.47
N LYS A 193 4.24 -0.34 24.64
CA LYS A 193 5.59 0.12 25.04
C LYS A 193 6.58 -1.01 25.21
N MET A 194 6.15 -2.13 25.82
CA MET A 194 7.04 -3.29 26.05
C MET A 194 7.45 -3.95 24.72
N ILE A 195 6.52 -4.07 23.76
CA ILE A 195 6.81 -4.69 22.45
C ILE A 195 7.63 -3.79 21.52
N THR A 196 7.58 -2.47 21.71
CA THR A 196 8.39 -1.50 20.96
C THR A 196 9.72 -1.18 21.64
N ASN A 197 9.96 -1.74 22.83
CA ASN A 197 11.15 -1.46 23.65
C ASN A 197 11.38 0.04 23.86
N GLN A 198 10.33 0.79 24.20
CA GLN A 198 10.43 2.25 24.36
C GLN A 198 11.38 2.70 25.49
N SER A 199 11.67 1.83 26.47
CA SER A 199 12.68 2.09 27.50
C SER A 199 14.12 1.96 26.99
N ASN A 200 14.33 1.38 25.81
CA ASN A 200 15.64 1.03 25.26
C ASN A 200 16.47 0.09 26.16
N GLU A 201 15.82 -0.61 27.09
CA GLU A 201 16.45 -1.59 27.97
C GLU A 201 16.10 -2.99 27.47
N GLU A 202 17.09 -3.75 27.00
CA GLU A 202 16.87 -5.09 26.42
C GLU A 202 16.22 -6.09 27.39
N ASP A 203 16.43 -5.93 28.70
CA ASP A 203 15.86 -6.81 29.74
C ASP A 203 14.36 -6.57 29.99
N ASP A 204 13.85 -5.39 29.59
CA ASP A 204 12.46 -4.99 29.79
C ASP A 204 11.58 -5.20 28.53
N ARG A 205 12.20 -5.55 27.40
CA ARG A 205 11.46 -5.77 26.15
C ARG A 205 10.65 -7.06 26.19
N MET A 206 9.54 -7.06 25.47
CA MET A 206 8.71 -8.25 25.25
C MET A 206 8.60 -8.59 23.75
N PRO A 207 8.70 -9.87 23.35
CA PRO A 207 9.13 -11.01 24.15
C PRO A 207 10.60 -10.87 24.61
N PRO A 208 10.97 -11.42 25.78
CA PRO A 208 12.34 -11.31 26.28
C PRO A 208 13.29 -12.20 25.46
N PRO A 209 14.58 -11.84 25.34
CA PRO A 209 15.59 -12.73 24.78
C PRO A 209 15.58 -14.11 25.46
N PRO A 210 15.86 -15.21 24.73
CA PRO A 210 16.32 -15.29 23.34
C PRO A 210 15.19 -15.28 22.30
N LYS A 211 13.94 -14.98 22.68
CA LYS A 211 12.82 -14.98 21.73
C LYS A 211 12.96 -13.83 20.74
N LYS A 212 12.57 -14.10 19.49
CA LYS A 212 12.56 -13.10 18.42
C LYS A 212 11.61 -11.96 18.75
N ARG A 213 11.97 -10.75 18.30
CA ARG A 213 11.08 -9.59 18.33
C ARG A 213 9.92 -9.83 17.36
N LEU A 214 8.77 -9.19 17.64
CA LEU A 214 7.71 -9.08 16.66
C LEU A 214 8.23 -8.33 15.42
N THR A 215 7.67 -8.64 14.26
CA THR A 215 8.00 -7.93 13.03
C THR A 215 7.41 -6.51 13.05
N SER A 216 7.94 -5.63 12.19
CA SER A 216 7.40 -4.28 12.01
C SER A 216 5.91 -4.28 11.67
N GLU A 217 5.48 -5.26 10.88
CA GLU A 217 4.09 -5.42 10.41
C GLU A 217 3.18 -5.84 11.57
N GLN A 218 3.61 -6.79 12.40
CA GLN A 218 2.88 -7.20 13.60
C GLN A 218 2.73 -6.04 14.60
N ILE A 219 3.81 -5.28 14.83
CA ILE A 219 3.77 -4.09 15.70
C ILE A 219 2.81 -3.04 15.13
N SER A 220 2.84 -2.83 13.81
CA SER A 220 1.98 -1.86 13.13
C SER A 220 0.50 -2.26 13.18
N LEU A 221 0.18 -3.55 13.06
CA LEU A 221 -1.18 -4.07 13.23
C LEU A 221 -1.70 -3.81 14.65
N ILE A 222 -0.91 -4.10 15.68
CA ILE A 222 -1.29 -3.81 17.07
C ILE A 222 -1.45 -2.29 17.28
N ALA A 223 -0.53 -1.48 16.76
CA ALA A 223 -0.60 -0.02 16.87
C ALA A 223 -1.90 0.52 16.29
N ARG A 224 -2.24 0.09 15.07
CA ARG A 224 -3.44 0.54 14.36
C ARG A 224 -4.71 0.03 15.06
N TRP A 225 -4.75 -1.23 15.52
CA TRP A 225 -5.89 -1.76 16.28
C TRP A 225 -6.16 -0.95 17.54
N ILE A 226 -5.10 -0.63 18.31
CA ILE A 226 -5.23 0.21 19.50
C ILE A 226 -5.72 1.61 19.11
N ALA A 227 -5.13 2.23 18.08
CA ALA A 227 -5.51 3.57 17.60
C ALA A 227 -6.99 3.64 17.14
N GLU A 228 -7.50 2.56 16.56
CA GLU A 228 -8.92 2.42 16.17
C GLU A 228 -9.88 2.12 17.33
N GLY A 229 -9.39 2.16 18.58
CA GLY A 229 -10.22 1.94 19.76
C GLY A 229 -10.16 0.52 20.32
N ALA A 230 -9.24 -0.32 19.84
CA ALA A 230 -8.98 -1.66 20.36
C ALA A 230 -10.24 -2.53 20.45
N MET A 231 -11.10 -2.48 19.41
CA MET A 231 -12.40 -3.15 19.41
C MET A 231 -12.27 -4.65 19.12
N ASP A 232 -13.17 -5.46 19.69
CA ASP A 232 -13.40 -6.87 19.32
C ASP A 232 -14.27 -6.93 18.06
N LYS A 233 -13.78 -6.36 16.95
CA LYS A 233 -14.50 -6.43 15.68
C LYS A 233 -14.52 -7.88 15.22
N ASP A 234 -15.70 -8.48 15.22
CA ASP A 234 -15.97 -9.72 14.52
C ASP A 234 -16.22 -9.39 13.06
N CYS A 235 -15.36 -9.91 12.19
CA CYS A 235 -15.45 -9.70 10.76
C CYS A 235 -15.48 -11.07 10.08
N SER A 236 -15.95 -11.08 8.83
CA SER A 236 -15.66 -12.16 7.90
C SER A 236 -14.19 -12.63 8.02
N ASP A 237 -13.98 -13.94 8.01
CA ASP A 237 -12.67 -14.63 8.14
C ASP A 237 -11.66 -14.32 7.03
N THR A 238 -11.96 -13.35 6.15
CA THR A 238 -11.13 -12.89 5.03
C THR A 238 -9.99 -11.99 5.53
N PRO A 239 -8.70 -12.37 5.48
CA PRO A 239 -7.56 -11.60 5.99
C PRO A 239 -7.45 -10.15 5.48
N ILE A 240 -6.78 -9.27 6.23
CA ILE A 240 -6.38 -7.94 5.71
C ILE A 240 -5.44 -8.15 4.52
N GLY A 241 -5.86 -7.68 3.34
CA GLY A 241 -5.23 -8.01 2.05
C GLY A 241 -6.09 -8.94 1.16
N GLY A 242 -7.27 -9.34 1.63
CA GLY A 242 -8.19 -10.22 0.93
C GLY A 242 -7.89 -11.71 1.16
N CYS A 243 -8.71 -12.57 0.57
CA CYS A 243 -8.45 -14.00 0.48
C CYS A 243 -8.11 -14.37 -0.96
N ASP A 244 -6.90 -14.04 -1.40
CA ASP A 244 -6.44 -14.52 -2.71
C ASP A 244 -6.14 -16.02 -2.60
N THR A 245 -7.03 -16.82 -3.18
CA THR A 245 -6.87 -18.27 -3.34
C THR A 245 -6.47 -18.65 -4.77
N THR A 246 -6.28 -17.66 -5.66
CA THR A 246 -5.95 -17.88 -7.07
C THR A 246 -4.44 -17.91 -7.30
N THR A 247 -3.67 -17.08 -6.57
CA THR A 247 -2.21 -16.99 -6.72
C THR A 247 -1.51 -17.20 -5.37
N VAL A 248 -1.50 -18.45 -4.90
CA VAL A 248 -0.86 -18.83 -3.63
C VAL A 248 0.62 -19.19 -3.86
N THR A 249 1.55 -18.41 -3.30
CA THR A 249 2.98 -18.72 -3.32
C THR A 249 3.55 -18.90 -1.92
N TYR A 250 4.66 -19.64 -1.79
CA TYR A 250 5.27 -19.89 -0.49
C TYR A 250 5.72 -18.58 0.17
N SER A 251 6.51 -17.80 -0.55
CA SER A 251 7.15 -16.57 -0.03
C SER A 251 6.15 -15.45 0.30
N LYS A 252 5.12 -15.26 -0.53
CA LYS A 252 4.19 -14.12 -0.38
C LYS A 252 2.93 -14.46 0.39
N THR A 253 2.45 -15.70 0.32
CA THR A 253 1.18 -16.11 0.94
C THR A 253 1.41 -16.95 2.19
N ILE A 254 2.26 -17.98 2.10
CA ILE A 254 2.36 -18.99 3.16
C ILE A 254 3.28 -18.55 4.29
N VAL A 255 4.43 -17.94 3.99
CA VAL A 255 5.36 -17.46 5.02
C VAL A 255 4.68 -16.50 6.01
N PRO A 256 3.91 -15.48 5.59
CA PRO A 256 3.18 -14.62 6.53
C PRO A 256 2.20 -15.38 7.44
N VAL A 257 1.50 -16.39 6.89
CA VAL A 257 0.58 -17.23 7.67
C VAL A 257 1.33 -18.06 8.71
N LEU A 258 2.48 -18.64 8.33
CA LEU A 258 3.33 -19.40 9.26
C LEU A 258 3.91 -18.50 10.36
N GLU A 259 4.43 -17.32 10.00
CA GLU A 259 4.99 -16.35 10.94
C GLU A 259 3.96 -15.90 11.98
N LEU A 260 2.73 -15.64 11.53
CA LEU A 260 1.66 -15.14 12.39
C LEU A 260 1.10 -16.24 13.32
N ASN A 261 0.90 -17.45 12.80
CA ASN A 261 0.09 -18.47 13.48
C ASN A 261 0.89 -19.67 14.02
N CYS A 262 2.11 -19.89 13.55
CA CYS A 262 2.87 -21.11 13.83
C CYS A 262 4.23 -20.82 14.51
N LEU A 263 4.95 -19.81 14.04
CA LEU A 263 6.33 -19.53 14.48
C LEU A 263 6.42 -18.84 15.84
N GLY A 264 5.32 -18.72 16.59
CA GLY A 264 5.38 -18.40 18.02
C GLY A 264 5.91 -19.56 18.87
N CYS A 265 5.57 -20.79 18.47
CA CYS A 265 5.83 -22.01 19.23
C CYS A 265 6.58 -23.10 18.46
N HIS A 266 6.76 -22.95 17.15
CA HIS A 266 7.41 -23.94 16.29
C HIS A 266 8.68 -23.39 15.63
N THR A 267 9.57 -22.80 16.42
CA THR A 267 10.85 -22.24 15.94
C THR A 267 12.02 -23.16 16.25
N SER A 268 13.21 -22.82 15.75
CA SER A 268 14.45 -23.49 16.16
C SER A 268 14.77 -23.26 17.65
N VAL A 269 14.40 -22.10 18.20
CA VAL A 269 14.66 -21.70 19.60
C VAL A 269 13.60 -22.25 20.57
N GLN A 270 12.36 -22.36 20.11
CA GLN A 270 11.25 -22.89 20.88
C GLN A 270 10.51 -23.92 20.00
N PRO A 271 10.96 -25.18 19.93
CA PRO A 271 10.34 -26.23 19.12
C PRO A 271 9.31 -27.03 19.94
N GLN A 272 8.17 -26.42 20.29
CA GLN A 272 7.14 -27.13 21.05
C GLN A 272 6.68 -28.40 20.32
N GLY A 273 6.49 -29.48 21.08
CA GLY A 273 6.17 -30.80 20.53
C GLY A 273 7.27 -31.40 19.63
N ASN A 274 8.52 -30.91 19.74
CA ASN A 274 9.64 -31.26 18.87
C ASN A 274 9.38 -30.94 17.39
N VAL A 275 8.59 -29.88 17.13
CA VAL A 275 8.24 -29.42 15.78
C VAL A 275 8.88 -28.06 15.52
N THR A 276 9.62 -27.96 14.42
CA THR A 276 10.18 -26.72 13.88
C THR A 276 9.60 -26.49 12.49
N LEU A 277 9.06 -25.30 12.25
CA LEU A 277 8.46 -24.86 10.98
C LEU A 277 9.21 -23.66 10.38
N GLU A 278 10.35 -23.28 10.96
CA GLU A 278 11.18 -22.19 10.47
C GLU A 278 11.95 -22.62 9.22
N GLY A 279 11.60 -22.03 8.07
CA GLY A 279 12.21 -22.32 6.77
C GLY A 279 11.53 -23.46 5.99
N TYR A 280 11.60 -23.36 4.65
CA TYR A 280 10.83 -24.22 3.73
C TYR A 280 11.06 -25.72 3.93
N SER A 281 12.33 -26.15 4.06
CA SER A 281 12.68 -27.57 4.20
C SER A 281 12.04 -28.21 5.45
N ASN A 282 11.98 -27.45 6.54
CA ASN A 282 11.38 -27.90 7.79
C ASN A 282 9.86 -28.05 7.64
N VAL A 283 9.19 -27.10 6.99
CA VAL A 283 7.75 -27.19 6.70
C VAL A 283 7.46 -28.37 5.78
N LYS A 284 8.22 -28.53 4.70
CA LYS A 284 8.04 -29.58 3.69
C LYS A 284 8.08 -30.99 4.29
N LYS A 285 8.94 -31.24 5.28
CA LYS A 285 8.98 -32.52 6.03
C LYS A 285 7.62 -32.91 6.62
N TYR A 286 6.86 -31.96 7.17
CA TYR A 286 5.54 -32.22 7.77
C TYR A 286 4.41 -32.26 6.73
N ILE A 287 4.62 -31.62 5.58
CA ILE A 287 3.73 -31.77 4.43
C ILE A 287 3.85 -33.18 3.87
N ASP A 288 5.07 -33.66 3.64
CA ASP A 288 5.36 -34.95 3.01
C ASP A 288 4.87 -36.15 3.83
N ASN A 289 4.87 -36.02 5.16
CA ASN A 289 4.34 -37.06 6.05
C ASN A 289 2.86 -36.86 6.42
N GLY A 290 2.18 -35.89 5.82
CA GLY A 290 0.76 -35.60 6.01
C GLY A 290 0.38 -35.02 7.38
N LYS A 291 1.32 -34.84 8.30
CA LYS A 291 1.02 -34.32 9.64
C LYS A 291 0.63 -32.86 9.63
N PHE A 292 1.14 -32.07 8.69
CA PHE A 292 0.86 -30.63 8.62
C PHE A 292 -0.64 -30.36 8.42
N LEU A 293 -1.22 -30.81 7.31
CA LEU A 293 -2.66 -30.64 7.05
C LEU A 293 -3.53 -31.36 8.08
N GLY A 294 -3.14 -32.56 8.52
CA GLY A 294 -3.89 -33.29 9.54
C GLY A 294 -4.01 -32.52 10.87
N ALA A 295 -2.93 -31.88 11.30
CA ALA A 295 -2.90 -31.07 12.52
C ALA A 295 -3.71 -29.78 12.36
N ILE A 296 -3.52 -29.00 11.29
CA ILE A 296 -4.20 -27.70 11.11
C ILE A 296 -5.69 -27.80 10.76
N GLN A 297 -6.11 -28.91 10.16
CA GLN A 297 -7.52 -29.21 9.92
C GLN A 297 -8.19 -29.89 11.12
N HIS A 298 -7.43 -30.16 12.19
CA HIS A 298 -7.91 -30.87 13.38
C HIS A 298 -8.54 -32.23 13.04
N LYS A 299 -7.93 -32.99 12.12
CA LYS A 299 -8.46 -34.29 11.70
C LYS A 299 -8.35 -35.32 12.83
N LYS A 300 -9.30 -36.26 12.88
CA LYS A 300 -9.26 -37.39 13.81
C LYS A 300 -7.94 -38.15 13.67
N GLY A 301 -7.28 -38.43 14.80
CA GLY A 301 -5.98 -39.11 14.85
C GLY A 301 -4.77 -38.19 14.79
N TYR A 302 -4.97 -36.88 14.64
CA TYR A 302 -3.91 -35.87 14.71
C TYR A 302 -4.07 -35.02 15.98
N VAL A 303 -2.96 -34.49 16.49
CA VAL A 303 -3.00 -33.50 17.57
C VAL A 303 -3.42 -32.16 16.95
N PRO A 304 -4.56 -31.56 17.36
CA PRO A 304 -5.05 -30.33 16.77
C PRO A 304 -4.11 -29.17 17.08
N MET A 305 -3.67 -28.45 16.05
CA MET A 305 -2.76 -27.31 16.16
C MET A 305 -3.06 -26.27 15.08
N PRO A 306 -3.08 -24.96 15.39
CA PRO A 306 -3.07 -24.39 16.74
C PRO A 306 -4.29 -24.85 17.56
N ASP A 307 -4.29 -24.67 18.88
CA ASP A 307 -5.37 -25.15 19.74
C ASP A 307 -6.74 -24.50 19.41
N ASN A 308 -7.81 -24.93 20.08
CA ASN A 308 -9.17 -24.45 19.80
C ASN A 308 -9.35 -22.93 19.93
N ASN A 309 -8.53 -22.25 20.71
CA ASN A 309 -8.60 -20.79 20.89
C ASN A 309 -7.78 -20.03 19.83
N MET A 310 -7.02 -20.76 19.01
CA MET A 310 -6.08 -20.25 18.02
C MET A 310 -6.33 -20.80 16.61
N ARG A 311 -7.49 -21.42 16.36
CA ARG A 311 -7.79 -22.02 15.05
C ARG A 311 -7.58 -21.00 13.93
N LEU A 312 -6.91 -21.42 12.87
CA LEU A 312 -6.70 -20.61 11.67
C LEU A 312 -8.04 -20.14 11.11
N SER A 313 -8.06 -18.94 10.54
CA SER A 313 -9.21 -18.49 9.74
C SER A 313 -9.43 -19.44 8.55
N ASP A 314 -10.68 -19.53 8.10
CA ASP A 314 -11.04 -20.38 6.96
C ASP A 314 -10.22 -20.03 5.71
N CYS A 315 -9.91 -18.75 5.50
CA CYS A 315 -9.05 -18.34 4.40
C CYS A 315 -7.60 -18.84 4.54
N ASN A 316 -6.97 -18.64 5.70
CA ASN A 316 -5.59 -19.09 5.92
C ASN A 316 -5.50 -20.61 5.76
N LEU A 317 -6.49 -21.34 6.28
CA LEU A 317 -6.61 -22.78 6.08
C LEU A 317 -6.72 -23.14 4.60
N ARG A 318 -7.57 -22.43 3.85
CA ARG A 318 -7.77 -22.65 2.41
C ARG A 318 -6.51 -22.36 1.59
N GLN A 319 -5.77 -21.29 1.89
CA GLN A 319 -4.51 -20.96 1.22
C GLN A 319 -3.45 -22.04 1.47
N LEU A 320 -3.31 -22.50 2.72
CA LEU A 320 -2.41 -23.60 3.06
C LEU A 320 -2.80 -24.90 2.34
N GLU A 321 -4.09 -25.21 2.25
CA GLU A 321 -4.60 -26.36 1.49
C GLU A 321 -4.24 -26.28 0.01
N ILE A 322 -4.49 -25.15 -0.65
CA ILE A 322 -4.20 -24.95 -2.07
C ILE A 322 -2.71 -25.09 -2.33
N TRP A 323 -1.87 -24.46 -1.50
CA TRP A 323 -0.43 -24.57 -1.64
C TRP A 323 0.05 -26.02 -1.51
N VAL A 324 -0.45 -26.77 -0.52
CA VAL A 324 -0.10 -28.19 -0.35
C VAL A 324 -0.63 -29.03 -1.52
N GLN A 325 -1.85 -28.79 -1.99
CA GLN A 325 -2.44 -29.48 -3.15
C GLN A 325 -1.64 -29.24 -4.44
N ASN A 326 -1.04 -28.06 -4.60
CA ASN A 326 -0.16 -27.72 -5.71
C ASN A 326 1.28 -28.26 -5.55
N GLY A 327 1.52 -29.19 -4.61
CA GLY A 327 2.82 -29.81 -4.38
C GLY A 327 3.74 -29.04 -3.42
N ALA A 328 3.21 -28.00 -2.76
CA ALA A 328 3.94 -27.10 -1.87
C ALA A 328 5.22 -26.51 -2.51
N PRO A 329 5.11 -25.81 -3.66
CA PRO A 329 6.28 -25.23 -4.33
C PRO A 329 6.97 -24.17 -3.46
N ASN A 330 8.30 -24.09 -3.54
CA ASN A 330 9.10 -23.04 -2.91
C ASN A 330 9.24 -21.84 -3.88
N ASN A 331 8.19 -21.03 -3.99
CA ASN A 331 8.07 -19.92 -4.95
C ASN A 331 7.65 -18.59 -4.32
#